data_AF-A0A8X7C456-F1
#
_entry.id   AF-A0A8X7C456-F1
#
_cell.length_a   1.000
_cell.length_b   1.000
_cell.length_c   1.000
_cell.angle_alpha   90.00
_cell.angle_beta   90.00
_cell.angle_gamma   90.00
#
_symmetry.space_group_name_H-M   'P 1'
#
loop_
_entity.id
_entity.type
_entity.pdbx_description
1 polymer ?
#
loop_
_entity_poly.entity_id
_entity_poly.type
_entity_poly.pdbx_seq_one_letter_code
_entity_poly.pdbx_strand_id
1 'polypeptide(L)'
;MAYSPSKASLFCFCCRLFENANSSNAPKFYSTDGFNTWWKLNPKVANHGLSAQHNEHFCKWKDLEKRLRKEQTIDKKKNKIYCHRKLNNGMKF
;
A
#
# COMPACT_ATOMS: atom_id res chain seq x y z
N MET A 1 6.17 0.02 -10.36
CA MET A 1 6.79 -1.32 -10.19
C MET A 1 8.11 -1.14 -9.46
N ALA A 2 8.55 -2.16 -8.73
CA ALA A 2 9.81 -2.15 -7.99
C ALA A 2 10.56 -3.46 -8.26
N TYR A 3 11.85 -3.36 -8.56
CA TYR A 3 12.74 -4.52 -8.70
C TYR A 3 13.42 -4.82 -7.37
N SER A 4 13.45 -6.09 -6.98
CA SER A 4 14.23 -6.55 -5.83
C SER A 4 15.44 -7.33 -6.31
N PRO A 5 16.68 -6.81 -6.15
CA PRO A 5 17.90 -7.53 -6.50
C PRO A 5 18.03 -8.85 -5.74
N SER A 6 17.67 -8.86 -4.44
CA SER A 6 17.73 -10.06 -3.59
C SER A 6 16.85 -11.22 -4.06
N LYS A 7 15.75 -10.92 -4.76
CA LYS A 7 14.81 -11.92 -5.29
C LYS A 7 14.91 -12.07 -6.81
N ALA A 8 15.73 -11.24 -7.47
CA ALA A 8 15.76 -11.10 -8.91
C ALA A 8 14.36 -10.97 -9.56
N SER A 9 13.44 -10.29 -8.87
CA SER A 9 12.01 -10.27 -9.20
C SER A 9 11.43 -8.86 -9.22
N LEU A 10 10.43 -8.67 -10.08
CA LEU A 10 9.62 -7.46 -10.17
C LEU A 10 8.31 -7.59 -9.38
N PHE A 11 7.98 -6.52 -8.67
CA PHE A 11 6.79 -6.42 -7.82
C PHE A 11 5.97 -5.18 -8.18
N CYS A 12 4.65 -5.30 -8.08
CA CYS A 12 3.77 -4.13 -8.03
C CYS A 12 3.53 -3.76 -6.57
N PHE A 13 4.11 -2.65 -6.13
CA PHE A 13 4.01 -2.23 -4.73
C PHE A 13 2.58 -1.95 -4.27
N CYS A 14 1.82 -1.12 -5.01
CA CYS A 14 0.43 -0.81 -4.67
C CYS A 14 -0.45 -2.07 -4.69
N CYS A 15 -0.28 -2.92 -5.70
CA CYS A 15 -1.03 -4.17 -5.80
C CYS A 15 -0.72 -5.08 -4.62
N ARG A 16 0.57 -5.32 -4.31
CA ARG A 16 0.99 -6.16 -3.19
C ARG A 16 0.47 -5.66 -1.83
N LEU A 17 0.34 -4.34 -1.66
CA LEU A 17 -0.12 -3.75 -0.40
C LEU A 17 -1.63 -3.92 -0.17
N PHE A 18 -2.44 -3.94 -1.24
CA PHE A 18 -3.90 -3.94 -1.16
C PHE A 18 -4.56 -5.20 -1.72
N GLU A 19 -3.78 -6.15 -2.23
CA GLU A 19 -4.23 -7.46 -2.68
C GLU A 19 -4.57 -8.35 -1.47
N ASN A 20 -5.54 -9.25 -1.65
CA ASN A 20 -5.91 -10.16 -0.60
C ASN A 20 -4.92 -11.34 -0.58
N ALA A 21 -4.10 -11.44 0.47
CA ALA A 21 -2.99 -12.40 0.58
C ALA A 21 -3.38 -13.88 0.45
N ASN A 22 -4.69 -14.19 0.51
CA ASN A 22 -5.23 -15.54 0.46
C ASN A 22 -5.70 -15.97 -0.95
N SER A 23 -5.53 -15.14 -1.97
CA SER A 23 -5.85 -15.52 -3.36
C SER A 23 -4.71 -16.36 -3.94
N SER A 24 -4.88 -17.68 -3.95
CA SER A 24 -3.98 -18.63 -4.63
C SER A 24 -3.85 -18.39 -6.15
N ASN A 25 -4.72 -17.54 -6.73
CA ASN A 25 -4.72 -17.15 -8.13
C ASN A 25 -4.22 -15.71 -8.37
N ALA A 26 -3.68 -15.04 -7.34
CA ALA A 26 -3.14 -13.70 -7.50
C ALA A 26 -2.00 -13.71 -8.54
N PRO A 27 -1.92 -12.72 -9.45
CA PRO A 27 -0.87 -12.74 -10.46
C PRO A 27 0.53 -12.62 -9.81
N LYS A 28 1.57 -13.01 -10.55
CA LYS A 28 2.94 -13.09 -10.00
C LYS A 28 3.51 -11.76 -9.48
N PHE A 29 3.03 -10.62 -9.98
CA PHE A 29 3.47 -9.28 -9.50
C PHE A 29 3.05 -8.97 -8.06
N TYR A 30 2.16 -9.79 -7.49
CA TYR A 30 1.48 -9.61 -6.22
C TYR A 30 2.04 -10.60 -5.19
N SER A 31 2.44 -11.78 -5.67
CA SER A 31 2.99 -12.87 -4.87
C SER A 31 4.29 -12.50 -4.16
N THR A 32 4.59 -13.22 -3.07
CA THR A 32 5.82 -13.08 -2.29
C THR A 32 7.09 -13.33 -3.12
N ASP A 33 7.01 -14.20 -4.13
CA ASP A 33 8.12 -14.53 -5.03
C ASP A 33 8.34 -13.49 -6.15
N GLY A 34 7.31 -12.73 -6.51
CA GLY A 34 7.37 -11.73 -7.56
C GLY A 34 7.48 -12.30 -8.98
N PHE A 35 7.64 -11.40 -9.94
CA PHE A 35 7.80 -11.74 -11.35
C PHE A 35 9.27 -11.84 -11.73
N ASN A 36 9.79 -13.05 -11.90
CA ASN A 36 11.21 -13.34 -12.17
C ASN A 36 11.54 -13.62 -13.65
N THR A 37 10.53 -13.79 -14.51
CA THR A 37 10.75 -14.10 -15.94
C THR A 37 10.98 -12.83 -16.75
N TRP A 38 12.18 -12.24 -16.62
CA TRP A 38 12.53 -10.96 -17.23
C TRP A 38 12.40 -10.94 -18.77
N TRP A 39 12.69 -12.06 -19.44
CA TRP A 39 12.54 -12.19 -20.90
C TRP A 39 11.07 -12.19 -21.38
N LYS A 40 10.09 -12.29 -20.47
CA LYS A 40 8.65 -12.19 -20.76
C LYS A 40 8.03 -10.90 -20.18
N LEU A 41 8.84 -9.87 -19.93
CA LEU A 41 8.37 -8.62 -19.33
C LEU A 41 7.39 -7.88 -20.23
N ASN A 42 7.69 -7.77 -21.51
CA ASN A 42 6.77 -7.26 -22.51
C ASN A 42 6.01 -8.45 -23.12
N PRO A 43 4.66 -8.45 -23.20
CA PRO A 43 3.70 -7.39 -22.83
C PRO A 43 3.15 -7.51 -21.40
N LYS A 44 3.60 -8.47 -20.59
CA LYS A 44 2.97 -8.78 -19.30
C LYS A 44 2.94 -7.62 -18.31
N VAL A 45 4.00 -6.82 -18.26
CA VAL A 45 4.08 -5.62 -17.42
C VAL A 45 3.11 -4.54 -17.89
N ALA A 46 3.07 -4.30 -19.20
CA ALA A 46 2.14 -3.32 -19.78
C ALA A 46 0.69 -3.73 -19.53
N ASN A 47 0.36 -5.00 -19.79
CA ASN A 47 -0.96 -5.55 -19.53
C ASN A 47 -1.35 -5.48 -18.04
N HIS A 48 -0.40 -5.75 -17.14
CA HIS A 48 -0.63 -5.58 -15.71
C HIS A 48 -0.91 -4.13 -15.34
N GLY A 49 -0.15 -3.16 -15.86
CA GLY A 49 -0.38 -1.74 -15.61
C GLY A 49 -1.74 -1.23 -16.12
N LEU A 50 -2.29 -1.88 -17.16
CA LEU A 50 -3.61 -1.56 -17.73
C LEU A 50 -4.78 -2.27 -17.05
N SER A 51 -4.51 -3.26 -16.19
CA SER A 51 -5.56 -4.04 -15.52
C SER A 51 -6.38 -3.17 -14.55
N ALA A 52 -7.70 -3.40 -14.52
CA ALA A 52 -8.62 -2.72 -13.60
C ALA A 52 -8.23 -2.91 -12.13
N GLN A 53 -7.75 -4.10 -11.77
CA GLN A 53 -7.26 -4.41 -10.42
C GLN A 53 -6.06 -3.53 -10.05
N HIS A 54 -5.09 -3.37 -10.97
CA HIS A 54 -3.96 -2.47 -10.75
C HIS A 54 -4.43 -1.04 -10.49
N ASN A 55 -5.35 -0.53 -11.31
CA ASN A 55 -5.88 0.82 -11.17
C ASN A 55 -6.62 1.04 -9.84
N GLU A 56 -7.42 0.07 -9.40
CA GLU A 56 -8.12 0.16 -8.11
C GLU A 56 -7.11 0.23 -6.94
N HIS A 57 -6.13 -0.68 -6.91
CA HIS A 57 -5.10 -0.67 -5.88
C HIS A 57 -4.22 0.57 -5.94
N PHE A 58 -3.95 1.09 -7.13
CA PHE A 58 -3.20 2.33 -7.32
C PHE A 58 -3.98 3.54 -6.78
N CYS A 59 -5.29 3.62 -7.02
CA CYS A 59 -6.15 4.65 -6.42
C CYS A 59 -6.14 4.58 -4.88
N LYS A 60 -6.29 3.38 -4.30
CA LYS A 60 -6.17 3.16 -2.85
C LYS A 60 -4.81 3.60 -2.30
N TRP A 61 -3.74 3.29 -3.02
CA TRP A 61 -2.39 3.75 -2.67
C TRP A 61 -2.28 5.27 -2.68
N LYS A 62 -2.84 5.94 -3.70
CA LYS A 62 -2.82 7.41 -3.78
C LYS A 62 -3.65 8.07 -2.69
N ASP A 63 -4.76 7.49 -2.28
CA ASP A 63 -5.51 7.95 -1.12
C ASP A 63 -4.70 7.81 0.18
N LEU A 64 -4.10 6.64 0.39
CA LEU A 64 -3.22 6.39 1.54
C LEU A 64 -2.04 7.38 1.57
N GLU A 65 -1.37 7.59 0.44
CA GLU A 65 -0.27 8.54 0.30
C GLU A 65 -0.72 9.97 0.69
N LYS A 66 -1.89 10.41 0.22
CA LYS A 66 -2.46 11.72 0.59
C LYS A 66 -2.74 11.81 2.09
N ARG A 67 -3.32 10.76 2.69
CA ARG A 67 -3.62 10.71 4.13
C ARG A 67 -2.36 10.75 4.99
N LEU A 68 -1.32 10.03 4.57
CA LEU A 68 -0.02 10.02 5.24
C LEU A 68 0.64 11.40 5.18
N ARG A 69 0.67 12.03 3.99
CA ARG A 69 1.23 13.38 3.80
C ARG A 69 0.48 14.46 4.59
N LYS A 70 -0.84 14.33 4.77
CA LYS A 70 -1.66 15.30 5.50
C LYS A 70 -1.60 15.12 7.04
N GLU A 71 -0.78 14.21 7.56
CA GLU A 71 -0.64 13.92 8.99
C GLU A 71 -1.97 13.66 9.72
N GLN A 72 -3.02 13.25 9.01
CA GLN A 72 -4.29 12.85 9.62
C GLN A 72 -4.23 11.39 10.06
N THR A 73 -3.12 11.02 10.69
CA THR A 73 -2.96 9.71 11.31
C THR A 73 -3.72 9.66 12.63
N ILE A 74 -3.96 8.43 13.09
CA ILE A 74 -4.65 8.09 14.34
C ILE A 74 -4.16 8.92 15.54
N ASP A 75 -2.89 9.34 15.49
CA ASP A 75 -2.25 10.15 16.52
C ASP A 75 -2.93 11.52 16.74
N LYS A 76 -3.30 12.27 15.69
CA LYS A 76 -4.00 13.57 15.88
C LYS A 76 -5.38 13.40 16.53
N LYS A 77 -6.09 12.29 16.27
CA LYS A 77 -7.37 11.99 16.96
C LYS A 77 -7.15 11.56 18.41
N LYS A 78 -6.18 10.68 18.68
CA LYS A 78 -5.83 10.25 20.05
C LYS A 78 -5.35 11.42 20.90
N ASN A 79 -4.51 12.29 20.35
CA ASN A 79 -3.94 13.44 21.04
C ASN A 79 -5.00 14.53 21.29
N LYS A 80 -5.95 14.76 20.35
CA LYS A 80 -7.12 15.63 20.60
C LYS A 80 -8.05 15.07 21.70
N ILE A 81 -8.34 13.78 21.70
CA ILE A 81 -9.16 13.14 22.76
C ILE A 81 -8.45 13.19 24.11
N TYR A 82 -7.13 12.93 24.13
CA TYR A 82 -6.30 13.02 25.34
C TYR A 82 -6.23 14.45 25.88
N CYS A 83 -5.98 15.46 25.03
CA CYS A 83 -5.99 16.87 25.42
C CYS A 83 -7.38 17.33 25.89
N HIS A 84 -8.46 16.94 25.21
CA HIS A 84 -9.81 17.30 25.63
C HIS A 84 -10.21 16.65 26.96
N ARG A 85 -9.73 15.41 27.22
CA ARG A 85 -9.94 14.71 28.49
C ARG A 85 -9.09 15.29 29.64
N LYS A 86 -7.89 15.80 29.35
CA LYS A 86 -7.04 16.52 30.32
C LYS A 86 -7.67 17.86 30.74
N LEU A 87 -8.28 18.60 29.82
CA LEU A 87 -8.97 19.87 30.12
C LEU A 87 -10.25 19.69 30.95
N ASN A 88 -11.02 18.61 30.73
CA ASN A 88 -12.22 18.30 31.52
C ASN A 88 -11.93 17.70 32.91
N ASN A 89 -10.70 17.24 33.19
CA ASN A 89 -10.34 16.60 34.48
C ASN A 89 -9.52 17.51 35.42
N GLY A 90 -9.47 18.82 35.18
CA GLY A 90 -9.16 19.80 36.23
C GLY A 90 -7.92 19.56 37.09
N MET A 91 -6.81 19.05 36.54
CA MET A 91 -5.53 19.06 37.26
C MET A 91 -4.92 20.46 37.14
N LYS A 92 -5.23 21.30 38.13
CA LYS A 92 -4.47 22.50 38.45
C LYS A 92 -3.12 22.05 39.05
N PHE A 93 -2.03 22.59 38.52
CA PHE A 93 -0.76 22.62 39.25
C PHE A 93 -0.85 23.69 40.35
#